data_AF-A0A497MYP3-F1
#
_entry.id   AF-A0A497MYP3-F1
#
_cell.length_a   1.000
_cell.length_b   1.000
_cell.length_c   1.000
_cell.angle_alpha   90.00
_cell.angle_beta   90.00
_cell.angle_gamma   90.00
#
_symmetry.space_group_name_H-M   'P 1'
#
loop_
_entity.id
_entity.type
_entity.pdbx_description
1 polymer ?
#
loop_
_entity_poly.entity_id
_entity_poly.type
_entity_poly.pdbx_seq_one_letter_code
_entity_poly.pdbx_strand_id
1 'polypeptide(L)'
;MPPGTVKHDRELWQAMTEAIENTGYMNRVGIQIDVAAGTYYDRDKGVFRGLFSEEELTRAELIDLYHEMVKTFPVVILEDPLEENDFQGHAILAKELGIEIVGDDLFVTNPVRLQKGIDVGAANTMLLKVNQVGTMSEAFDAVELAYRYGYGVMPCASRGEGEAIADYVVGLGTEQMRGGATSNRLLSIEMELGSTAKFLGKKGLKLKS
;
A
#
# COMPACT_ATOMS: atom_id res chain seq x y z
N MET A 1 19.93 8.26 1.37
CA MET A 1 20.45 9.50 1.98
C MET A 1 21.43 9.12 3.10
N PRO A 2 22.47 9.91 3.38
CA PRO A 2 23.34 9.65 4.51
C PRO A 2 22.56 9.60 5.85
N PRO A 3 22.97 8.77 6.83
CA PRO A 3 22.38 8.78 8.16
C PRO A 3 22.35 10.20 8.76
N GLY A 4 21.25 10.56 9.42
CA GLY A 4 21.06 11.89 10.02
C GLY A 4 20.70 13.03 9.04
N THR A 5 20.52 12.71 7.75
CA THR A 5 20.04 13.71 6.75
C THR A 5 18.57 14.05 6.95
N VAL A 6 17.77 13.08 7.39
CA VAL A 6 16.35 13.25 7.72
C VAL A 6 16.18 12.93 9.19
N LYS A 7 15.44 13.79 9.89
CA LYS A 7 15.19 13.69 11.34
C LYS A 7 13.74 13.36 11.70
N HIS A 8 12.85 13.39 10.70
CA HIS A 8 11.46 13.03 10.86
C HIS A 8 10.86 12.66 9.51
N ASP A 9 9.91 11.73 9.48
CA ASP A 9 9.11 11.38 8.30
C ASP A 9 8.50 12.59 7.58
N ARG A 10 8.14 13.67 8.29
CA ARG A 10 7.62 14.91 7.72
C ARG A 10 8.58 15.55 6.73
N GLU A 11 9.89 15.47 6.97
CA GLU A 11 10.90 16.02 6.04
C GLU A 11 10.94 15.22 4.73
N LEU A 12 10.71 13.90 4.78
CA LEU A 12 10.58 13.06 3.59
C LEU A 12 9.31 13.38 2.81
N TRP A 13 8.18 13.49 3.50
CA TRP A 13 6.89 13.80 2.86
C TRP A 13 6.93 15.18 2.22
N GLN A 14 7.55 16.16 2.88
CA GLN A 14 7.77 17.50 2.32
C GLN A 14 8.66 17.45 1.08
N ALA A 15 9.81 16.78 1.14
CA ALA A 15 10.71 16.67 -0.01
C ALA A 15 10.06 15.98 -1.22
N MET A 16 9.27 14.92 -0.99
CA MET A 16 8.50 14.25 -2.05
C MET A 16 7.42 15.18 -2.64
N THR A 17 6.74 15.95 -1.79
CA THR A 17 5.73 16.93 -2.21
C THR A 17 6.34 18.03 -3.06
N GLU A 18 7.47 18.62 -2.62
CA GLU A 18 8.21 19.62 -3.38
C GLU A 18 8.70 19.07 -4.73
N ALA A 19 9.11 17.80 -4.79
CA ALA A 19 9.49 17.17 -6.05
C ALA A 19 8.30 17.06 -7.03
N ILE A 20 7.11 16.73 -6.54
CA ILE A 20 5.87 16.70 -7.35
C ILE A 20 5.51 18.12 -7.83
N GLU A 21 5.66 19.12 -6.97
CA GLU A 21 5.43 20.54 -7.30
C GLU A 21 6.38 21.04 -8.38
N ASN A 22 7.68 20.82 -8.19
CA ASN A 22 8.74 21.27 -9.09
C ASN A 22 8.65 20.63 -10.48
N THR A 23 8.03 19.46 -10.59
CA THR A 23 7.80 18.77 -11.87
C THR A 23 6.45 19.13 -12.52
N GLY A 24 5.63 19.96 -11.87
CA GLY A 24 4.35 20.44 -12.41
C GLY A 24 3.24 19.38 -12.40
N TYR A 25 3.38 18.31 -11.62
CA TYR A 25 2.44 17.19 -11.58
C TYR A 25 1.50 17.21 -10.36
N MET A 26 1.34 18.36 -9.73
CA MET A 26 0.36 18.53 -8.64
C MET A 26 -1.04 18.06 -9.05
N ASN A 27 -1.71 17.36 -8.14
CA ASN A 27 -3.01 16.71 -8.34
C ASN A 27 -3.03 15.58 -9.40
N ARG A 28 -1.89 15.26 -10.03
CA ARG A 28 -1.76 14.16 -11.01
C ARG A 28 -0.90 13.01 -10.48
N VAL A 29 0.03 13.31 -9.58
CA VAL A 29 0.86 12.34 -8.88
C VAL A 29 0.56 12.44 -7.38
N GLY A 30 0.43 11.28 -6.73
CA GLY A 30 0.28 11.15 -5.28
C GLY A 30 1.37 10.26 -4.70
N ILE A 31 1.50 10.28 -3.38
CA ILE A 31 2.52 9.53 -2.65
C ILE A 31 1.91 8.22 -2.13
N GLN A 32 2.60 7.10 -2.36
CA GLN A 32 2.39 5.84 -1.66
C GLN A 32 3.53 5.66 -0.65
N ILE A 33 3.19 5.26 0.58
CA ILE A 33 4.17 4.98 1.63
C ILE A 33 3.94 3.57 2.14
N ASP A 34 4.97 2.74 2.05
CA ASP A 34 5.09 1.51 2.83
C ASP A 34 5.78 1.85 4.13
N VAL A 35 5.00 1.80 5.21
CA VAL A 35 5.46 2.14 6.55
C VAL A 35 6.20 0.96 7.15
N ALA A 36 5.77 -0.27 6.87
CA ALA A 36 6.29 -1.49 7.50
C ALA A 36 6.40 -1.37 9.04
N ALA A 37 5.35 -0.86 9.69
CA ALA A 37 5.41 -0.43 11.09
C ALA A 37 5.79 -1.54 12.08
N GLY A 38 5.52 -2.80 11.73
CA GLY A 38 5.94 -3.97 12.49
C GLY A 38 7.47 -4.07 12.67
N THR A 39 8.27 -3.49 11.76
CA THR A 39 9.74 -3.54 11.82
C THR A 39 10.33 -2.66 12.93
N TYR A 40 9.56 -1.71 13.45
CA TYR A 40 10.01 -0.76 14.46
C TYR A 40 9.04 -0.59 15.64
N TYR A 41 8.13 -1.55 15.80
CA TYR A 41 7.26 -1.67 16.96
C TYR A 41 7.96 -2.40 18.11
N ASP A 42 8.11 -1.73 19.25
CA ASP A 42 8.58 -2.31 20.50
C ASP A 42 7.41 -2.98 21.22
N ARG A 43 7.39 -4.32 21.18
CA ARG A 43 6.32 -5.14 21.76
C ARG A 43 6.27 -5.08 23.29
N ASP A 44 7.41 -4.85 23.95
CA ASP A 44 7.47 -4.81 25.42
C ASP A 44 6.89 -3.50 25.96
N LYS A 45 7.11 -2.41 25.23
CA LYS A 45 6.60 -1.07 25.58
C LYS A 45 5.26 -0.73 24.96
N GLY A 46 4.88 -1.39 23.87
CA GLY A 46 3.67 -1.06 23.11
C GLY A 46 3.77 0.26 22.36
N VAL A 47 4.97 0.62 21.90
CA VAL A 47 5.25 1.89 21.21
C VAL A 47 6.00 1.63 19.90
N PHE A 48 5.86 2.57 18.98
CA PHE A 48 6.56 2.62 17.71
C PHE A 48 7.72 3.60 17.82
N ARG A 49 8.92 3.20 17.42
CA ARG A 49 10.07 4.10 17.33
C ARG A 49 10.47 4.28 15.87
N GLY A 50 10.12 5.43 15.29
CA GLY A 50 10.25 5.66 13.85
C GLY A 50 11.66 5.42 13.31
N LEU A 51 11.76 5.12 12.01
CA LEU A 51 13.06 4.91 11.35
C LEU A 51 13.91 6.20 11.28
N PHE A 52 13.25 7.35 11.28
CA PHE A 52 13.88 8.66 11.12
C PHE A 52 13.74 9.56 12.36
N SER A 53 12.87 9.20 13.31
CA SER A 53 12.63 9.93 14.55
C SER A 53 12.92 9.03 15.76
N GLU A 54 13.57 9.60 16.77
CA GLU A 54 13.85 8.91 18.04
C GLU A 54 12.63 8.89 18.98
N GLU A 55 11.53 9.54 18.60
CA GLU A 55 10.30 9.61 19.37
C GLU A 55 9.64 8.22 19.48
N GLU A 56 9.23 7.88 20.71
CA GLU A 56 8.38 6.72 20.98
C GLU A 56 6.93 7.16 20.88
N LEU A 57 6.20 6.63 19.90
CA LEU A 57 4.80 6.94 19.68
C LEU A 57 3.94 5.75 20.10
N THR A 58 2.93 5.99 20.91
CA THR A 58 1.84 5.03 21.10
C THR A 58 1.07 4.87 19.79
N ARG A 59 0.26 3.81 19.70
CA ARG A 59 -0.67 3.64 18.57
C ARG A 59 -1.52 4.87 18.30
N ALA A 60 -2.05 5.52 19.35
CA ALA A 60 -2.91 6.69 19.19
C ALA A 60 -2.15 7.87 18.57
N GLU A 61 -0.95 8.14 19.07
CA GLU A 61 -0.10 9.22 18.55
C GLU A 61 0.36 8.95 17.11
N LEU A 62 0.63 7.69 16.77
CA LEU A 62 0.97 7.31 15.39
C LEU A 62 -0.22 7.48 14.43
N ILE A 63 -1.44 7.14 14.87
CA ILE A 63 -2.67 7.41 14.11
C ILE A 63 -2.87 8.92 13.91
N ASP A 64 -2.66 9.73 14.94
CA ASP A 64 -2.74 11.19 14.85
C ASP A 64 -1.71 11.76 13.86
N LEU A 65 -0.49 11.21 13.85
CA LEU A 65 0.53 11.56 12.86
C LEU A 65 0.06 11.26 11.42
N TYR A 66 -0.61 10.13 11.19
CA TYR A 66 -1.14 9.81 9.86
C TYR A 66 -2.30 10.71 9.44
N HIS A 67 -3.14 11.15 10.39
CA HIS A 67 -4.15 12.17 10.13
C HIS A 67 -3.53 13.50 9.68
N GLU A 68 -2.48 13.94 10.37
CA GLU A 68 -1.73 15.13 9.96
C GLU A 68 -1.09 14.94 8.58
N MET A 69 -0.51 13.78 8.33
CA MET A 69 0.14 13.45 7.07
C MET A 69 -0.82 13.59 5.89
N VAL A 70 -1.98 12.93 5.94
CA VAL A 70 -2.96 12.94 4.84
C VAL A 70 -3.59 14.33 4.65
N LYS A 71 -3.70 15.11 5.73
CA LYS A 71 -4.20 16.49 5.66
C LYS A 71 -3.20 17.45 5.00
N THR A 72 -1.91 17.18 5.13
CA THR A 72 -0.84 18.12 4.78
C THR A 72 -0.15 17.76 3.46
N PHE A 73 -0.03 16.47 3.14
CA PHE A 73 0.73 15.96 2.01
C PHE A 73 -0.16 15.17 1.04
N PRO A 74 0.17 15.08 -0.26
CA PRO A 74 -0.63 14.38 -1.26
C PRO A 74 -0.45 12.84 -1.18
N VAL A 75 -0.54 12.27 0.03
CA VAL A 75 -0.50 10.83 0.26
C VAL A 75 -1.84 10.22 -0.13
N VAL A 76 -1.80 9.17 -0.96
CA VAL A 76 -2.99 8.51 -1.51
C VAL A 76 -3.08 7.04 -1.15
N ILE A 77 -1.96 6.41 -0.79
CA ILE A 77 -1.88 5.02 -0.36
C ILE A 77 -0.96 4.94 0.87
N LEU A 78 -1.43 4.23 1.90
CA LEU A 78 -0.63 3.88 3.07
C LEU A 78 -0.63 2.36 3.27
N GLU A 79 0.54 1.78 3.38
CA GLU A 79 0.75 0.33 3.46
C GLU A 79 1.35 -0.03 4.84
N ASP A 80 0.77 -1.06 5.48
CA ASP A 80 1.10 -1.55 6.83
C ASP A 80 1.42 -0.46 7.87
N PRO A 81 0.47 0.45 8.14
CA PRO A 81 0.69 1.59 9.03
C PRO A 81 0.90 1.22 10.50
N LEU A 82 0.52 0.02 10.94
CA LEU A 82 0.67 -0.44 12.33
C LEU A 82 1.24 -1.86 12.37
N GLU A 83 1.42 -2.43 13.56
CA GLU A 83 1.94 -3.80 13.69
C GLU A 83 0.98 -4.83 13.08
N GLU A 84 1.55 -5.90 12.51
CA GLU A 84 0.88 -6.93 11.70
C GLU A 84 -0.33 -7.61 12.38
N ASN A 85 -0.48 -7.56 13.70
CA ASN A 85 -1.61 -8.15 14.42
C ASN A 85 -2.62 -7.11 14.94
N ASP A 86 -2.37 -5.81 14.74
CA ASP A 86 -3.28 -4.74 15.15
C ASP A 86 -4.36 -4.45 14.10
N PHE A 87 -5.22 -5.44 13.86
CA PHE A 87 -6.35 -5.33 12.94
C PHE A 87 -7.32 -4.20 13.32
N GLN A 88 -7.45 -3.88 14.62
CA GLN A 88 -8.35 -2.84 15.10
C GLN A 88 -7.79 -1.45 14.84
N GLY A 89 -6.49 -1.23 15.08
CA GLY A 89 -5.82 0.02 14.74
C GLY A 89 -5.87 0.29 13.24
N HIS A 90 -5.61 -0.74 12.43
CA HIS A 90 -5.75 -0.66 10.97
C HIS A 90 -7.18 -0.29 10.55
N ALA A 91 -8.20 -0.88 11.20
CA ALA A 91 -9.61 -0.56 10.93
C ALA A 91 -9.98 0.90 11.26
N ILE A 92 -9.38 1.48 12.30
CA ILE A 92 -9.53 2.92 12.60
C ILE A 92 -9.00 3.74 11.42
N LEU A 93 -7.77 3.47 10.99
CA LEU A 93 -7.14 4.20 9.87
C LEU A 93 -7.91 4.05 8.55
N ALA A 94 -8.30 2.83 8.20
CA ALA A 94 -9.11 2.53 7.01
C ALA A 94 -10.50 3.17 7.05
N LYS A 95 -11.02 3.46 8.25
CA LYS A 95 -12.28 4.17 8.41
C LYS A 95 -12.12 5.69 8.27
N GLU A 96 -11.03 6.25 8.78
CA GLU A 96 -10.93 7.68 9.03
C GLU A 96 -10.07 8.46 8.03
N LEU A 97 -9.02 7.86 7.44
CA LEU A 97 -8.08 8.60 6.61
C LEU A 97 -8.62 8.95 5.20
N GLY A 98 -9.62 8.22 4.71
CA GLY A 98 -10.21 8.46 3.38
C GLY A 98 -9.30 8.14 2.18
N ILE A 99 -8.12 7.58 2.44
CA ILE A 99 -7.18 7.10 1.42
C ILE A 99 -7.21 5.57 1.31
N GLU A 100 -6.43 5.03 0.39
CA GLU A 100 -6.25 3.60 0.25
C GLU A 100 -5.30 3.06 1.34
N ILE A 101 -5.75 2.02 2.04
CA ILE A 101 -4.98 1.30 3.07
C ILE A 101 -4.69 -0.09 2.55
N VAL A 102 -3.40 -0.39 2.40
CA VAL A 102 -2.90 -1.65 1.86
C VAL A 102 -2.36 -2.51 3.00
N GLY A 103 -2.81 -3.76 3.08
CA GLY A 103 -2.24 -4.75 3.99
C GLY A 103 -1.27 -5.69 3.26
N ASP A 104 -0.01 -5.69 3.67
CA ASP A 104 1.03 -6.63 3.22
C ASP A 104 1.33 -7.65 4.32
N ASP A 105 2.10 -7.32 5.35
CA ASP A 105 2.32 -8.13 6.55
C ASP A 105 1.01 -8.35 7.33
N LEU A 106 0.06 -7.42 7.23
CA LEU A 106 -1.27 -7.59 7.81
C LEU A 106 -1.99 -8.84 7.25
N PHE A 107 -1.86 -9.12 5.95
CA PHE A 107 -2.58 -10.22 5.29
C PHE A 107 -1.70 -11.37 4.85
N VAL A 108 -0.43 -11.13 4.59
CA VAL A 108 0.58 -12.05 4.03
C VAL A 108 0.10 -12.86 2.83
N THR A 109 -0.79 -12.30 2.00
CA THR A 109 -1.48 -13.02 0.90
C THR A 109 -2.20 -14.30 1.41
N ASN A 110 -2.68 -14.31 2.66
CA ASN A 110 -3.33 -15.45 3.28
C ASN A 110 -4.85 -15.23 3.39
N PRO A 111 -5.70 -16.11 2.79
CA PRO A 111 -7.16 -15.95 2.81
C PRO A 111 -7.78 -15.87 4.21
N VAL A 112 -7.23 -16.57 5.21
CA VAL A 112 -7.75 -16.55 6.59
C VAL A 112 -7.50 -15.19 7.25
N ARG A 113 -6.30 -14.64 7.08
CA ARG A 113 -5.97 -13.30 7.60
C ARG A 113 -6.71 -12.21 6.83
N LEU A 114 -6.84 -12.35 5.51
CA LEU A 114 -7.65 -11.45 4.69
C LEU A 114 -9.12 -11.45 5.16
N GLN A 115 -9.75 -12.61 5.37
CA GLN A 115 -11.12 -12.70 5.88
C GLN A 115 -11.25 -11.99 7.23
N LYS A 116 -10.32 -12.20 8.16
CA LYS A 116 -10.30 -11.48 9.44
C LYS A 116 -10.21 -9.96 9.25
N GLY A 117 -9.40 -9.50 8.29
CA GLY A 117 -9.30 -8.10 7.90
C GLY A 117 -10.60 -7.54 7.36
N ILE A 118 -11.26 -8.28 6.47
CA ILE A 118 -12.56 -7.95 5.89
C ILE A 118 -13.62 -7.80 6.99
N ASP A 119 -13.69 -8.76 7.93
CA ASP A 119 -14.71 -8.80 8.98
C ASP A 119 -14.68 -7.55 9.89
N VAL A 120 -13.50 -6.96 10.08
CA VAL A 120 -13.32 -5.77 10.92
C VAL A 120 -13.08 -4.49 10.12
N GLY A 121 -12.96 -4.57 8.80
CA GLY A 121 -12.64 -3.45 7.91
C GLY A 121 -11.23 -2.89 8.11
N ALA A 122 -10.23 -3.77 8.33
CA ALA A 122 -8.86 -3.37 8.66
C ALA A 122 -8.14 -2.62 7.52
N ALA A 123 -8.51 -2.85 6.27
CA ALA A 123 -7.88 -2.22 5.10
C ALA A 123 -8.93 -2.11 3.99
N ASN A 124 -8.54 -1.61 2.82
CA ASN A 124 -9.40 -1.67 1.63
C ASN A 124 -8.68 -2.26 0.41
N THR A 125 -7.39 -2.60 0.55
CA THR A 125 -6.61 -3.30 -0.48
C THR A 125 -5.68 -4.33 0.15
N MET A 126 -5.51 -5.48 -0.52
CA MET A 126 -4.50 -6.49 -0.18
C MET A 126 -3.30 -6.34 -1.10
N LEU A 127 -2.08 -6.35 -0.54
CA LEU A 127 -0.87 -6.53 -1.35
C LEU A 127 -0.74 -8.00 -1.76
N LEU A 128 -0.66 -8.25 -3.07
CA LEU A 128 -0.52 -9.60 -3.63
C LEU A 128 0.95 -9.90 -3.94
N LYS A 129 1.53 -10.85 -3.21
CA LYS A 129 2.85 -11.43 -3.51
C LYS A 129 2.66 -12.89 -3.90
N VAL A 130 2.60 -13.17 -5.20
CA VAL A 130 2.27 -14.51 -5.71
C VAL A 130 3.31 -15.55 -5.26
N ASN A 131 4.57 -15.15 -5.10
CA ASN A 131 5.64 -16.01 -4.62
C ASN A 131 5.68 -16.18 -3.08
N GLN A 132 4.78 -15.52 -2.35
CA GLN A 132 4.69 -15.63 -0.89
C GLN A 132 3.76 -16.76 -0.43
N VAL A 133 2.89 -17.22 -1.31
CA VAL A 133 1.95 -18.33 -1.09
C VAL A 133 2.45 -19.60 -1.80
N GLY A 134 2.01 -20.76 -1.32
CA GLY A 134 2.54 -22.05 -1.77
C GLY A 134 2.30 -22.32 -3.26
N THR A 135 1.14 -21.91 -3.78
CA THR A 135 0.72 -22.13 -5.17
C THR A 135 0.02 -20.92 -5.77
N MET A 136 0.02 -20.82 -7.11
CA MET A 136 -0.75 -19.79 -7.82
C MET A 136 -2.26 -19.89 -7.56
N SER A 137 -2.80 -21.09 -7.37
CA SER A 137 -4.23 -21.27 -7.07
C SER A 137 -4.59 -20.66 -5.72
N GLU A 138 -3.75 -20.84 -4.68
CA GLU A 138 -3.96 -20.21 -3.38
C GLU A 138 -3.87 -18.68 -3.47
N ALA A 139 -2.96 -18.16 -4.30
CA ALA A 139 -2.89 -16.73 -4.57
C ALA A 139 -4.18 -16.22 -5.20
N PHE A 140 -4.76 -16.96 -6.14
CA PHE A 140 -6.01 -16.60 -6.81
C PHE A 140 -7.23 -16.71 -5.87
N ASP A 141 -7.27 -17.69 -4.97
CA ASP A 141 -8.32 -17.77 -3.95
C ASP A 141 -8.33 -16.50 -3.06
N ALA A 142 -7.16 -15.97 -2.70
CA ALA A 142 -7.05 -14.72 -1.95
C ALA A 142 -7.53 -13.51 -2.78
N VAL A 143 -7.23 -13.48 -4.08
CA VAL A 143 -7.69 -12.44 -5.01
C VAL A 143 -9.22 -12.47 -5.17
N GLU A 144 -9.80 -13.64 -5.40
CA GLU A 144 -11.25 -13.81 -5.51
C GLU A 144 -11.96 -13.41 -4.21
N LEU A 145 -11.37 -13.76 -3.06
CA LEU A 145 -11.89 -13.36 -1.76
C LEU A 145 -11.89 -11.83 -1.62
N ALA A 146 -10.78 -11.17 -1.95
CA ALA A 146 -10.68 -9.71 -1.90
C ALA A 146 -11.78 -9.05 -2.76
N TYR A 147 -11.91 -9.47 -4.02
CA TYR A 147 -12.90 -8.90 -4.93
C TYR A 147 -14.35 -9.13 -4.50
N ARG A 148 -14.65 -10.31 -3.94
CA ARG A 148 -16.00 -10.62 -3.43
C ARG A 148 -16.48 -9.62 -2.38
N TYR A 149 -15.55 -9.08 -1.59
CA TYR A 149 -15.84 -8.10 -0.54
C TYR A 149 -15.46 -6.66 -0.92
N GLY A 150 -15.18 -6.40 -2.20
CA GLY A 150 -14.90 -5.06 -2.71
C GLY A 150 -13.53 -4.50 -2.34
N TYR A 151 -12.61 -5.35 -1.86
CA TYR A 151 -11.22 -4.95 -1.65
C TYR A 151 -10.50 -4.80 -3.00
N GLY A 152 -9.55 -3.87 -3.06
CA GLY A 152 -8.53 -3.84 -4.09
C GLY A 152 -7.52 -4.96 -3.91
N VAL A 153 -6.81 -5.24 -5.00
CA VAL A 153 -5.66 -6.13 -5.00
C VAL A 153 -4.52 -5.34 -5.64
N MET A 154 -3.37 -5.28 -4.98
CA MET A 154 -2.20 -4.57 -5.48
C MET A 154 -1.05 -5.56 -5.59
N PRO A 155 -0.76 -6.07 -6.79
CA PRO A 155 0.32 -7.01 -6.94
C PRO A 155 1.69 -6.34 -6.78
N CYS A 156 2.64 -7.04 -6.18
CA CYS A 156 3.95 -6.52 -5.81
C CYS A 156 5.09 -7.32 -6.44
N ALA A 157 6.13 -6.63 -6.93
CA ALA A 157 7.31 -7.25 -7.56
C ALA A 157 8.46 -7.58 -6.58
N SER A 158 8.24 -7.44 -5.27
CA SER A 158 9.31 -7.52 -4.25
C SER A 158 9.81 -8.94 -3.99
N ARG A 159 9.22 -9.99 -4.59
CA ARG A 159 9.61 -11.40 -4.41
C ARG A 159 10.07 -12.06 -5.70
N GLY A 160 10.54 -11.28 -6.68
CA GLY A 160 11.20 -11.79 -7.88
C GLY A 160 10.27 -12.17 -9.02
N GLU A 161 9.08 -11.57 -9.09
CA GLU A 161 8.08 -11.81 -10.13
C GLU A 161 8.51 -11.31 -11.53
N GLY A 162 9.55 -10.46 -11.59
CA GLY A 162 10.11 -9.98 -12.86
C GLY A 162 9.08 -9.23 -13.70
N GLU A 163 9.04 -9.51 -15.00
CA GLU A 163 8.07 -8.89 -15.92
C GLU A 163 6.67 -9.53 -15.85
N ALA A 164 6.57 -10.76 -15.34
CA ALA A 164 5.30 -11.50 -15.27
C ALA A 164 4.24 -10.79 -14.42
N ILE A 165 4.67 -9.85 -13.56
CA ILE A 165 3.77 -8.94 -12.83
C ILE A 165 2.81 -8.19 -13.73
N ALA A 166 3.26 -7.74 -14.89
CA ALA A 166 2.38 -7.03 -15.81
C ALA A 166 1.24 -7.94 -16.31
N ASP A 167 1.56 -9.19 -16.62
CA ASP A 167 0.58 -10.15 -17.15
C ASP A 167 -0.49 -10.49 -16.12
N TYR A 168 -0.14 -10.75 -14.85
CA TYR A 168 -1.17 -11.01 -13.84
C TYR A 168 -1.85 -9.73 -13.33
N VAL A 169 -1.22 -8.56 -13.37
CA VAL A 169 -1.90 -7.28 -13.06
C VAL A 169 -3.08 -7.07 -14.01
N VAL A 170 -2.84 -7.26 -15.31
CA VAL A 170 -3.87 -7.12 -16.36
C VAL A 170 -4.83 -8.31 -16.35
N GLY A 171 -4.31 -9.54 -16.27
CA GLY A 171 -5.11 -10.77 -16.29
C GLY A 171 -6.06 -10.91 -15.09
N LEU A 172 -5.65 -10.45 -13.91
CA LEU A 172 -6.49 -10.41 -12.71
C LEU A 172 -7.32 -9.12 -12.60
N GLY A 173 -7.14 -8.15 -13.50
CA GLY A 173 -7.88 -6.89 -13.47
C GLY A 173 -7.66 -6.07 -12.20
N THR A 174 -6.44 -6.05 -11.67
CA THR A 174 -6.10 -5.47 -10.35
C THR A 174 -6.05 -3.94 -10.31
N GLU A 175 -6.09 -3.29 -11.46
CA GLU A 175 -6.19 -1.82 -11.65
C GLU A 175 -4.95 -1.01 -11.21
N GLN A 176 -4.05 -1.60 -10.42
CA GLN A 176 -2.85 -0.99 -9.86
C GLN A 176 -1.78 -2.04 -9.56
N MET A 177 -0.52 -1.62 -9.38
CA MET A 177 0.57 -2.51 -9.00
C MET A 177 1.67 -1.75 -8.23
N ARG A 178 2.40 -2.45 -7.37
CA ARG A 178 3.60 -1.96 -6.69
C ARG A 178 4.84 -2.62 -7.29
N GLY A 179 5.52 -1.92 -8.19
CA GLY A 179 6.73 -2.41 -8.84
C GLY A 179 7.58 -1.28 -9.40
N GLY A 180 8.89 -1.52 -9.51
CA GLY A 180 9.83 -0.55 -10.07
C GLY A 180 9.67 -0.34 -11.58
N ALA A 181 10.51 0.53 -12.14
CA ALA A 181 10.55 0.93 -13.56
C ALA A 181 10.88 -0.19 -14.57
N THR A 182 10.76 -1.46 -14.17
CA THR A 182 11.22 -2.64 -14.92
C THR A 182 10.21 -3.20 -15.91
N SER A 183 8.95 -2.76 -15.94
CA SER A 183 7.95 -3.49 -16.72
C SER A 183 7.61 -2.83 -18.06
N ASN A 184 8.55 -2.88 -19.01
CA ASN A 184 8.27 -2.65 -20.44
C ASN A 184 7.10 -3.53 -20.93
N ARG A 185 6.86 -4.66 -20.25
CA ARG A 185 5.76 -5.57 -20.52
C ARG A 185 4.39 -4.91 -20.46
N LEU A 186 4.14 -3.92 -19.58
CA LEU A 186 2.87 -3.18 -19.58
C LEU A 186 2.64 -2.41 -20.90
N LEU A 187 3.69 -1.81 -21.47
CA LEU A 187 3.60 -1.12 -22.77
C LEU A 187 3.35 -2.12 -23.90
N SER A 188 3.97 -3.31 -23.83
CA SER A 188 3.70 -4.39 -24.78
C SER A 188 2.24 -4.85 -24.69
N ILE A 189 1.71 -5.08 -23.48
CA ILE A 189 0.32 -5.48 -23.27
C ILE A 189 -0.64 -4.38 -23.76
N GLU A 190 -0.36 -3.10 -23.48
CA GLU A 190 -1.16 -1.98 -24.00
C GLU A 190 -1.18 -1.98 -25.54
N MET A 191 -0.05 -2.22 -26.19
CA MET A 191 0.03 -2.32 -27.65
C MET A 191 -0.72 -3.55 -28.19
N GLU A 192 -0.64 -4.69 -27.52
CA GLU A 192 -1.37 -5.93 -27.87
C GLU A 192 -2.90 -5.75 -27.75
N LEU A 193 -3.35 -5.05 -26.70
CA LEU A 193 -4.77 -4.75 -26.47
C LEU A 193 -5.30 -3.63 -27.38
N GLY A 194 -4.44 -2.74 -27.87
CA GLY A 194 -4.82 -1.64 -28.76
C GLY A 194 -5.95 -0.78 -28.17
N SER A 195 -7.06 -0.63 -28.91
CA SER A 195 -8.18 0.22 -28.50
C SER A 195 -8.97 -0.28 -27.29
N THR A 196 -8.75 -1.52 -26.84
CA THR A 196 -9.40 -2.05 -25.63
C THR A 196 -8.63 -1.76 -24.34
N ALA A 197 -7.37 -1.30 -24.44
CA ALA A 197 -6.58 -0.90 -23.29
C ALA A 197 -7.20 0.31 -22.57
N LYS A 198 -7.18 0.30 -21.24
CA LYS A 198 -7.68 1.40 -20.41
C LYS A 198 -6.76 1.67 -19.23
N PHE A 199 -6.29 2.91 -19.13
CA PHE A 199 -5.66 3.42 -17.93
C PHE A 199 -6.73 4.03 -17.01
N LEU A 200 -6.89 3.48 -15.81
CA LEU A 200 -7.95 3.89 -14.88
C LEU A 200 -7.61 5.17 -14.11
N GLY A 201 -6.33 5.54 -14.03
CA GLY A 201 -5.86 6.69 -13.26
C GLY A 201 -6.38 6.65 -11.82
N LYS A 202 -6.88 7.78 -11.31
CA LYS A 202 -7.42 7.90 -9.94
C LYS A 202 -8.56 6.91 -9.65
N LYS A 203 -9.30 6.43 -10.68
CA LYS A 203 -10.40 5.48 -10.48
C LYS A 203 -9.92 4.07 -10.08
N GLY A 204 -8.65 3.75 -10.31
CA GLY A 204 -8.06 2.49 -9.86
C GLY A 204 -7.77 2.45 -8.35
N LEU A 205 -7.72 3.62 -7.69
CA LEU A 205 -7.51 3.69 -6.25
C LEU A 205 -8.77 3.30 -5.48
N LYS A 206 -8.61 2.56 -4.39
CA LYS A 206 -9.71 2.21 -3.47
C LYS A 206 -9.90 3.29 -2.42
N LEU A 207 -10.34 4.45 -2.88
CA LEU A 207 -10.70 5.57 -2.01
C LEU A 207 -12.09 5.36 -1.43
N LYS A 208 -12.26 5.67 -0.15
CA LYS A 208 -13.57 5.64 0.49
C LYS A 208 -14.35 6.90 0.12
N SER A 209 -15.58 6.72 -0.36
CA SER A 209 -16.53 7.82 -0.67
C SER A 209 -17.16 8.42 0.57
#